data_AF-A0A2J0SP46-F1
#
_entry.id   AF-A0A2J0SP46-F1
#
_cell.length_a   1.000
_cell.length_b   1.000
_cell.length_c   1.000
_cell.angle_alpha   90.00
_cell.angle_beta   90.00
_cell.angle_gamma   90.00
#
_symmetry.space_group_name_H-M   'P 1'
#
loop_
_entity.id
_entity.type
_entity.pdbx_description
1 polymer ?
#
loop_
_entity_poly.entity_id
_entity_poly.type
_entity_poly.pdbx_seq_one_letter_code
_entity_poly.pdbx_strand_id
1 'polypeptide(L)'
;MNQHRVVLITGKLGAGKTGLARALSERFNFQLLPPDLSVQAERSSEAATSPGGDEEGNRLIDRVVAALSSLDDGQLGIVIDGALSSRVVKQLRSQFRSQLTHVHLYASLERLHQMYLSGEGSLPGALTYDEVDSLEEGEVELLKADADVRISTNRSDHGDTLVRVAAHLHLLTPPDVKCVDVLVGGQYGSEGKGNIVAYLANEYDVLVRVGGPNAGHTVANAAGKAVHHQLPSGASFSTALLVLGPGFTINVEKLLEEIKKFGIAAHRVAIDPQATIIEQDDIDEECQGVVGAIASTGSGSGAAKARRIRYRGALSSPVRLARDIPELAPFIRATEQVLENAYRSGHSVLLEGTQGSALSLYHGAYPHVTSRDTNVAGCLAEAGISPSRVRRILMVVRTTPIRVANPDGDEGRVSGTLKNETSFEVISQKAGLVPEEVIGAEITSTTKRKRRVGWFEWAEFRRACNLNAPTDIVLTFVDYLDVKNTQARRFDQLADDTIKFIEEVERVAQAPVSLINTRFPQKDADFEDLRSIIDRRNWTARSERGA
;
A
#
# COMPACT_ATOMS: atom_id res chain seq x y z
N MET A 1 17.67 -7.91 -23.61
CA MET A 1 17.25 -9.30 -23.34
C MET A 1 17.60 -9.61 -21.91
N ASN A 2 16.62 -9.88 -21.05
CA ASN A 2 16.91 -10.33 -19.69
C ASN A 2 17.65 -11.67 -19.79
N GLN A 3 18.91 -11.73 -19.33
CA GLN A 3 19.54 -13.02 -19.09
C GLN A 3 18.86 -13.61 -17.85
N HIS A 4 18.01 -14.62 -18.07
CA HIS A 4 17.41 -15.39 -16.99
C HIS A 4 18.49 -15.97 -16.09
N ARG A 5 18.25 -15.98 -14.77
CA ARG A 5 19.23 -16.40 -13.78
C ARG A 5 19.06 -17.86 -13.40
N VAL A 6 20.16 -18.53 -13.07
CA VAL A 6 20.14 -19.88 -12.50
C VAL A 6 20.70 -19.78 -11.08
N VAL A 7 19.88 -20.08 -10.09
CA VAL A 7 20.28 -20.08 -8.67
C VAL A 7 20.40 -21.52 -8.23
N LEU A 8 21.62 -21.96 -7.91
CA LEU A 8 21.87 -23.31 -7.41
C LEU A 8 22.05 -23.29 -5.90
N ILE A 9 21.25 -24.08 -5.17
CA ILE A 9 21.34 -24.18 -3.71
C ILE A 9 21.90 -25.55 -3.30
N THR A 10 23.06 -25.54 -2.66
CA THR A 10 23.75 -26.74 -2.13
C THR A 10 23.89 -26.70 -0.62
N GLY A 11 24.19 -27.84 -0.01
CA GLY A 11 24.34 -28.00 1.43
C GLY A 11 23.86 -29.37 1.91
N LYS A 12 24.20 -29.73 3.14
CA LYS A 12 23.76 -30.97 3.80
C LYS A 12 22.24 -31.05 3.99
N LEU A 13 21.70 -32.24 4.22
CA LEU A 13 20.30 -32.43 4.61
C LEU A 13 20.00 -31.63 5.89
N GLY A 14 18.80 -31.02 5.98
CA GLY A 14 18.46 -30.16 7.12
C GLY A 14 19.09 -28.76 7.10
N ALA A 15 19.95 -28.42 6.12
CA ALA A 15 20.55 -27.09 6.02
C ALA A 15 19.58 -25.96 5.60
N GLY A 16 18.34 -26.29 5.20
CA GLY A 16 17.31 -25.31 4.82
C GLY A 16 17.15 -25.02 3.32
N LYS A 17 17.74 -25.86 2.45
CA LYS A 17 17.77 -25.67 0.98
C LYS A 17 16.38 -25.52 0.36
N THR A 18 15.49 -26.49 0.59
CA THR A 18 14.13 -26.51 0.06
C THR A 18 13.30 -25.32 0.54
N GLY A 19 13.47 -24.91 1.80
CA GLY A 19 12.82 -23.71 2.33
C GLY A 19 13.24 -22.44 1.59
N LEU A 20 14.53 -22.26 1.36
CA LEU A 20 15.05 -21.15 0.57
C LEU A 20 14.57 -21.19 -0.89
N ALA A 21 14.59 -22.37 -1.51
CA ALA A 21 14.19 -22.54 -2.92
C ALA A 21 12.71 -22.19 -3.13
N ARG A 22 11.83 -22.67 -2.24
CA ARG A 22 10.40 -22.30 -2.24
C ARG A 22 10.22 -20.80 -1.99
N ALA A 23 10.95 -20.23 -1.04
CA ALA A 23 10.84 -18.82 -0.73
C ALA A 23 11.29 -17.90 -1.88
N LEU A 24 12.32 -18.30 -2.65
CA LEU A 24 12.73 -17.60 -3.88
C LEU A 24 11.66 -17.70 -4.98
N SER A 25 11.04 -18.86 -5.13
CA SER A 25 9.91 -19.05 -6.06
C SER A 25 8.72 -18.17 -5.69
N GLU A 26 8.25 -18.25 -4.44
CA GLU A 26 7.06 -17.54 -3.98
C GLU A 26 7.24 -16.01 -3.94
N ARG A 27 8.41 -15.52 -3.50
CA ARG A 27 8.63 -14.07 -3.28
C ARG A 27 9.18 -13.33 -4.50
N PHE A 28 9.93 -14.02 -5.35
CA PHE A 28 10.65 -13.43 -6.48
C PHE A 28 10.32 -14.08 -7.84
N ASN A 29 9.33 -14.98 -7.89
CA ASN A 29 8.85 -15.61 -9.13
C ASN A 29 9.95 -16.36 -9.89
N PHE A 30 10.79 -17.11 -9.16
CA PHE A 30 11.69 -18.10 -9.77
C PHE A 30 10.94 -19.40 -10.04
N GLN A 31 11.19 -20.03 -11.18
CA GLN A 31 10.73 -21.40 -11.41
C GLN A 31 11.54 -22.36 -10.53
N LEU A 32 10.87 -23.13 -9.67
CA LEU A 32 11.52 -24.12 -8.81
C LEU A 32 11.78 -25.41 -9.59
N LEU A 33 13.04 -25.83 -9.65
CA LEU A 33 13.46 -27.12 -10.15
C LEU A 33 13.78 -28.04 -8.96
N PRO A 34 12.89 -29.02 -8.65
CA PRO A 34 13.05 -29.85 -7.46
C PRO A 34 14.22 -30.85 -7.62
N PRO A 35 14.66 -31.46 -6.51
CA PRO A 35 15.69 -32.50 -6.54
C PRO A 35 15.33 -33.64 -7.50
N ASP A 36 16.33 -34.24 -8.15
CA ASP A 36 16.10 -35.42 -8.97
C ASP A 36 15.94 -36.67 -8.10
N LEU A 37 14.68 -37.11 -7.91
CA LEU A 37 14.37 -38.30 -7.10
C LEU A 37 14.87 -39.61 -7.75
N SER A 38 15.10 -39.61 -9.07
CA SER A 38 15.61 -40.81 -9.77
C SER A 38 17.05 -41.13 -9.37
N VAL A 39 17.87 -40.09 -9.14
CA VAL A 39 19.27 -40.21 -8.68
C VAL A 39 19.34 -40.66 -7.21
N GLN A 40 18.35 -40.30 -6.39
CA GLN A 40 18.27 -40.77 -5.00
C GLN A 40 17.87 -42.25 -4.89
N ALA A 41 16.99 -42.72 -5.78
CA ALA A 41 16.61 -44.13 -5.88
C ALA A 41 17.76 -45.01 -6.38
N GLU A 42 18.54 -44.55 -7.35
CA GLU A 42 19.73 -45.25 -7.85
C GLU A 42 20.87 -45.36 -6.81
N ARG A 43 20.96 -44.43 -5.85
CA ARG A 43 21.92 -44.49 -4.74
C ARG A 43 21.51 -45.45 -3.62
N SER A 44 20.23 -45.79 -3.52
CA SER A 44 19.69 -46.66 -2.46
C SER A 44 19.53 -48.13 -2.87
N SER A 45 19.57 -48.44 -4.17
CA SER A 45 19.70 -49.80 -4.68
C SER A 45 21.17 -50.15 -4.97
N GLU A 46 21.84 -50.87 -4.07
CA GLU A 46 23.18 -51.39 -4.35
C GLU A 46 23.19 -52.31 -5.58
N ALA A 47 24.31 -52.26 -6.35
CA ALA A 47 24.69 -53.12 -7.48
C ALA A 47 24.25 -52.70 -8.91
N ALA A 48 24.63 -51.50 -9.34
CA ALA A 48 25.04 -51.22 -10.73
C ALA A 48 25.88 -49.94 -10.72
N THR A 49 26.89 -49.87 -11.59
CA THR A 49 27.76 -48.70 -11.81
C THR A 49 27.05 -47.37 -11.54
N SER A 50 27.45 -46.66 -10.47
CA SER A 50 26.97 -45.30 -10.23
C SER A 50 27.11 -44.51 -11.52
N PRO A 51 26.05 -43.81 -12.01
CA PRO A 51 26.23 -42.88 -13.10
C PRO A 51 27.39 -41.96 -12.70
N GLY A 52 28.47 -41.95 -13.49
CA GLY A 52 29.59 -41.07 -13.21
C GLY A 52 29.06 -39.64 -13.11
N GLY A 53 29.64 -38.79 -12.26
CA GLY A 53 29.14 -37.43 -12.03
C GLY A 53 28.98 -36.57 -13.30
N ASP A 54 29.48 -37.01 -14.46
CA ASP A 54 29.22 -36.42 -15.78
C ASP A 54 27.81 -36.71 -16.33
N GLU A 55 27.27 -37.91 -16.14
CA GLU A 55 25.90 -38.23 -16.58
C GLU A 55 24.86 -37.49 -15.73
N GLU A 56 25.07 -37.43 -14.40
CA GLU A 56 24.22 -36.67 -13.48
C GLU A 56 24.19 -35.18 -13.85
N GLY A 57 25.37 -34.59 -14.09
CA GLY A 57 25.45 -33.18 -14.48
C GLY A 57 24.86 -32.89 -15.86
N ASN A 58 25.06 -33.76 -16.85
CA ASN A 58 24.46 -33.59 -18.18
C ASN A 58 22.93 -33.65 -18.13
N ARG A 59 22.34 -34.63 -17.40
CA ARG A 59 20.88 -34.71 -17.22
C ARG A 59 20.32 -33.44 -16.55
N LEU A 60 21.02 -32.92 -15.55
CA LEU A 60 20.59 -31.70 -14.87
C LEU A 60 20.70 -30.47 -15.79
N ILE A 61 21.76 -30.37 -16.59
CA ILE A 61 21.90 -29.31 -17.60
C ILE A 61 20.70 -29.32 -18.56
N ASP A 62 20.32 -30.50 -19.07
CA ASP A 62 19.17 -30.63 -19.99
C ASP A 62 17.87 -30.18 -19.32
N ARG A 63 17.65 -30.57 -18.05
CA ARG A 63 16.48 -30.13 -17.27
C ARG A 63 16.46 -28.62 -17.07
N VAL A 64 17.60 -28.00 -16.78
CA VAL A 64 17.72 -26.54 -16.61
C VAL A 64 17.47 -25.83 -17.94
N VAL A 65 18.04 -26.31 -19.04
CA VAL A 65 17.82 -25.74 -20.39
C VAL A 65 16.34 -25.84 -20.80
N ALA A 66 15.69 -26.98 -20.55
CA ALA A 66 14.27 -27.15 -20.81
C ALA A 66 13.43 -26.18 -19.97
N ALA A 67 13.72 -26.05 -18.68
CA ALA A 67 13.03 -25.12 -17.80
C ALA A 67 13.24 -23.65 -18.22
N LEU A 68 14.46 -23.27 -18.62
CA LEU A 68 14.76 -21.90 -19.08
C LEU A 68 13.96 -21.57 -20.35
N SER A 69 13.75 -22.57 -21.21
CA SER A 69 12.97 -22.44 -22.44
C SER A 69 11.46 -22.37 -22.18
N SER A 70 11.01 -22.75 -20.97
CA SER A 70 9.60 -22.74 -20.55
C SER A 70 9.24 -21.57 -19.62
N LEU A 71 10.14 -20.63 -19.39
CA LEU A 71 9.89 -19.51 -18.49
C LEU A 71 8.80 -18.58 -19.04
N ASP A 72 7.84 -18.23 -18.20
CA ASP A 72 6.79 -17.27 -18.53
C ASP A 72 7.28 -15.82 -18.45
N ASP A 73 6.54 -14.91 -19.09
CA ASP A 73 6.75 -13.46 -18.95
C ASP A 73 6.66 -13.03 -17.48
N GLY A 74 7.78 -12.55 -16.94
CA GLY A 74 7.91 -12.09 -15.55
C GLY A 74 8.62 -13.07 -14.60
N GLN A 75 9.02 -14.27 -15.05
CA GLN A 75 9.90 -15.13 -14.26
C GLN A 75 11.36 -14.66 -14.35
N LEU A 76 12.01 -14.55 -13.19
CA LEU A 76 13.39 -14.04 -13.11
C LEU A 76 14.45 -15.09 -13.49
N GLY A 77 14.06 -16.37 -13.47
CA GLY A 77 14.95 -17.48 -13.73
C GLY A 77 14.54 -18.74 -13.00
N ILE A 78 15.50 -19.65 -12.80
CA ILE A 78 15.30 -20.94 -12.16
C ILE A 78 16.05 -20.98 -10.83
N VAL A 79 15.44 -21.61 -9.84
CA VAL A 79 16.11 -22.03 -8.61
C VAL A 79 16.16 -23.55 -8.54
N ILE A 80 17.36 -24.09 -8.36
CA ILE A 80 17.62 -25.53 -8.27
C ILE A 80 17.80 -25.90 -6.80
N ASP A 81 16.92 -26.75 -6.30
CA ASP A 81 17.04 -27.35 -4.98
C ASP A 81 17.75 -28.70 -5.10
N GLY A 82 19.01 -28.82 -4.64
CA GLY A 82 19.72 -30.10 -4.76
C GLY A 82 21.09 -30.19 -4.10
N ALA A 83 21.34 -31.32 -3.45
CA ALA A 83 22.69 -31.72 -3.04
C ALA A 83 23.45 -32.26 -4.26
N LEU A 84 24.26 -31.40 -4.88
CA LEU A 84 25.10 -31.73 -6.03
C LEU A 84 26.56 -31.87 -5.60
N SER A 85 27.31 -32.73 -6.27
CA SER A 85 28.77 -32.75 -6.12
C SER A 85 29.39 -31.50 -6.74
N SER A 86 30.53 -31.07 -6.21
CA SER A 86 31.41 -30.03 -6.74
C SER A 86 31.74 -30.24 -8.22
N ARG A 87 31.79 -31.50 -8.69
CA ARG A 87 31.94 -31.83 -10.12
C ARG A 87 30.73 -31.36 -10.94
N VAL A 88 29.52 -31.66 -10.50
CA VAL A 88 28.28 -31.21 -11.16
C VAL A 88 28.16 -29.69 -11.11
N VAL A 89 28.51 -29.05 -9.98
CA VAL A 89 28.53 -27.58 -9.87
C VAL A 89 29.45 -26.96 -10.93
N LYS A 90 30.66 -27.52 -11.12
CA LYS A 90 31.61 -27.06 -12.15
C LYS A 90 31.07 -27.22 -13.57
N GLN A 91 30.31 -28.28 -13.85
CA GLN A 91 29.67 -28.49 -15.16
C GLN A 91 28.55 -27.48 -15.42
N LEU A 92 27.69 -27.23 -14.43
CA LEU A 92 26.69 -26.17 -14.54
C LEU A 92 27.37 -24.81 -14.73
N ARG A 93 28.46 -24.54 -14.01
CA ARG A 93 29.19 -23.27 -14.11
C ARG A 93 29.87 -23.10 -15.48
N SER A 94 30.40 -24.16 -16.09
CA SER A 94 30.98 -24.09 -17.43
C SER A 94 29.93 -23.79 -18.50
N GLN A 95 28.71 -24.32 -18.32
CA GLN A 95 27.57 -24.13 -19.22
C GLN A 95 26.92 -22.74 -19.07
N PHE A 96 26.52 -22.38 -17.85
CA PHE A 96 25.72 -21.17 -17.59
C PHE A 96 26.57 -19.94 -17.23
N ARG A 97 27.85 -20.13 -16.89
CA ARG A 97 28.84 -19.07 -16.64
C ARG A 97 28.31 -18.00 -15.68
N SER A 98 28.25 -16.74 -16.12
CA SER A 98 27.80 -15.60 -15.32
C SER A 98 26.31 -15.63 -14.96
N GLN A 99 25.52 -16.52 -15.55
CA GLN A 99 24.10 -16.67 -15.23
C GLN A 99 23.87 -17.56 -14.01
N LEU A 100 24.86 -18.36 -13.61
CA LEU A 100 24.79 -19.22 -12.43
C LEU A 100 25.26 -18.48 -11.18
N THR A 101 24.42 -18.48 -10.14
CA THR A 101 24.82 -18.12 -8.78
C THR A 101 24.73 -19.36 -7.90
N HIS A 102 25.85 -19.76 -7.31
CA HIS A 102 25.94 -20.88 -6.39
C HIS A 102 25.81 -20.39 -4.94
N VAL A 103 24.75 -20.85 -4.28
CA VAL A 103 24.48 -20.64 -2.87
C VAL A 103 24.80 -21.92 -2.11
N HIS A 104 25.63 -21.83 -1.06
CA HIS A 104 25.92 -22.94 -0.17
C HIS A 104 25.45 -22.64 1.26
N LEU A 105 24.55 -23.49 1.76
CA LEU A 105 24.04 -23.44 3.13
C LEU A 105 24.77 -24.47 4.00
N TYR A 106 25.21 -24.05 5.19
CA TYR A 106 25.95 -24.93 6.11
C TYR A 106 25.57 -24.70 7.58
N ALA A 107 25.59 -25.74 8.39
CA ALA A 107 25.36 -25.65 9.84
C ALA A 107 26.24 -26.67 10.58
N SER A 108 26.26 -26.61 11.91
CA SER A 108 26.88 -27.64 12.74
C SER A 108 26.11 -28.95 12.61
N LEU A 109 26.81 -30.08 12.77
CA LEU A 109 26.19 -31.40 12.72
C LEU A 109 25.03 -31.53 13.71
N GLU A 110 25.20 -30.99 14.92
CA GLU A 110 24.14 -30.92 15.94
C GLU A 110 22.88 -30.24 15.42
N ARG A 111 23.03 -29.09 14.73
CA ARG A 111 21.90 -28.36 14.17
C ARG A 111 21.24 -29.14 13.03
N LEU A 112 22.02 -29.74 12.14
CA LEU A 112 21.50 -30.54 11.03
C LEU A 112 20.69 -31.74 11.54
N HIS A 113 21.21 -32.44 12.55
CA HIS A 113 20.51 -33.55 13.22
C HIS A 113 19.20 -33.07 13.85
N GLN A 114 19.23 -31.95 14.59
CA GLN A 114 18.00 -31.37 15.17
C GLN A 114 16.95 -31.04 14.11
N MET A 115 17.37 -30.41 13.01
CA MET A 115 16.46 -30.07 11.91
C MET A 115 15.87 -31.31 11.25
N TYR A 116 16.68 -32.34 11.01
CA TYR A 116 16.22 -33.62 10.47
C TYR A 116 15.21 -34.30 11.39
N LEU A 117 15.52 -34.40 12.68
CA LEU A 117 14.63 -35.00 13.69
C LEU A 117 13.32 -34.22 13.87
N SER A 118 13.32 -32.91 13.62
CA SER A 118 12.09 -32.10 13.64
C SER A 118 11.22 -32.25 12.39
N GLY A 119 11.77 -32.85 11.32
CA GLY A 119 11.10 -33.06 10.04
C GLY A 119 11.01 -34.54 9.69
N GLU A 120 11.66 -34.94 8.60
CA GLU A 120 11.61 -36.31 8.05
C GLU A 120 12.03 -37.39 9.07
N GLY A 121 13.00 -37.09 9.93
CA GLY A 121 13.46 -37.99 10.98
C GLY A 121 12.48 -38.20 12.14
N SER A 122 11.38 -37.45 12.21
CA SER A 122 10.30 -37.68 13.20
C SER A 122 9.31 -38.78 12.78
N LEU A 123 9.38 -39.24 11.53
CA LEU A 123 8.41 -40.18 10.98
C LEU A 123 8.70 -41.62 11.46
N PRO A 124 7.67 -42.44 11.71
CA PRO A 124 7.87 -43.84 12.08
C PRO A 124 8.63 -44.61 10.99
N GLY A 125 9.77 -45.23 11.35
CA GLY A 125 10.61 -45.98 10.42
C GLY A 125 11.59 -45.13 9.58
N ALA A 126 11.79 -43.86 9.92
CA ALA A 126 12.80 -43.03 9.28
C ALA A 126 14.22 -43.54 9.55
N LEU A 127 15.08 -43.47 8.53
CA LEU A 127 16.50 -43.77 8.62
C LEU A 127 17.22 -42.74 9.51
N THR A 128 18.40 -43.09 10.02
CA THR A 128 19.26 -42.16 10.76
C THR A 128 19.83 -41.08 9.85
N TYR A 129 20.23 -39.93 10.40
CA TYR A 129 20.77 -38.82 9.62
C TYR A 129 21.96 -39.23 8.73
N ASP A 130 22.88 -40.04 9.27
CA ASP A 130 24.06 -40.51 8.55
C ASP A 130 23.72 -41.48 7.40
N GLU A 131 22.57 -42.16 7.47
CA GLU A 131 22.08 -43.03 6.40
C GLU A 131 21.42 -42.26 5.25
N VAL A 132 20.98 -41.02 5.48
CA VAL A 132 20.28 -40.20 4.47
C VAL A 132 21.11 -39.06 3.89
N ASP A 133 22.06 -38.49 4.65
CA ASP A 133 22.93 -37.42 4.19
C ASP A 133 24.26 -37.99 3.66
N SER A 134 24.35 -38.18 2.35
CA SER A 134 25.53 -38.75 1.67
C SER A 134 26.64 -37.72 1.35
N LEU A 135 26.55 -36.50 1.87
CA LEU A 135 27.49 -35.43 1.53
C LEU A 135 28.69 -35.41 2.50
N GLU A 136 29.80 -35.99 2.04
CA GLU A 136 31.08 -36.05 2.76
C GLU A 136 31.64 -34.67 3.12
N GLU A 137 32.34 -34.56 4.26
CA GLU A 137 32.93 -33.28 4.74
C GLU A 137 33.91 -32.67 3.74
N GLY A 138 34.71 -33.50 3.05
CA GLY A 138 35.62 -33.01 2.00
C GLY A 138 34.87 -32.35 0.84
N GLU A 139 33.70 -32.89 0.48
CA GLU A 139 32.86 -32.34 -0.58
C GLU A 139 32.19 -31.04 -0.15
N VAL A 140 31.76 -30.95 1.12
CA VAL A 140 31.24 -29.72 1.71
C VAL A 140 32.26 -28.58 1.60
N GLU A 141 33.53 -28.83 1.92
CA GLU A 141 34.56 -27.80 1.83
C GLU A 141 34.84 -27.38 0.38
N LEU A 142 34.78 -28.31 -0.58
CA LEU A 142 34.88 -27.97 -2.01
C LEU A 142 33.71 -27.11 -2.47
N LEU A 143 32.48 -27.43 -2.06
CA LEU A 143 31.29 -26.64 -2.37
C LEU A 143 31.34 -25.25 -1.71
N LYS A 144 31.80 -25.17 -0.46
CA LYS A 144 32.05 -23.89 0.23
C LYS A 144 33.14 -23.06 -0.42
N ALA A 145 34.13 -23.67 -1.06
CA ALA A 145 35.18 -22.95 -1.75
C ALA A 145 34.70 -22.36 -3.08
N ASP A 146 33.78 -23.05 -3.79
CA ASP A 146 33.22 -22.57 -5.06
C ASP A 146 32.09 -21.54 -4.91
N ALA A 147 31.33 -21.61 -3.80
CA ALA A 147 30.08 -20.85 -3.66
C ALA A 147 30.26 -19.33 -3.71
N ASP A 148 29.42 -18.70 -4.53
CA ASP A 148 29.30 -17.24 -4.64
C ASP A 148 28.67 -16.63 -3.37
N VAL A 149 27.75 -17.38 -2.74
CA VAL A 149 27.08 -16.98 -1.49
C VAL A 149 27.15 -18.11 -0.48
N ARG A 150 27.67 -17.80 0.72
CA ARG A 150 27.82 -18.79 1.81
C ARG A 150 27.08 -18.33 3.04
N ILE A 151 26.18 -19.17 3.52
CA ILE A 151 25.33 -18.81 4.66
C ILE A 151 25.33 -19.92 5.69
N SER A 152 25.75 -19.57 6.90
CA SER A 152 25.54 -20.44 8.06
C SER A 152 24.08 -20.40 8.49
N THR A 153 23.44 -21.56 8.65
CA THR A 153 22.06 -21.70 9.14
C THR A 153 21.96 -22.15 10.60
N ASN A 154 23.06 -22.06 11.35
CA ASN A 154 23.11 -22.34 12.79
C ASN A 154 22.14 -21.50 13.62
N ARG A 155 21.88 -20.26 13.17
CA ARG A 155 21.03 -19.28 13.87
C ARG A 155 20.13 -18.54 12.88
N SER A 156 19.75 -19.20 11.79
CA SER A 156 18.98 -18.58 10.72
C SER A 156 17.90 -19.52 10.22
N ASP A 157 16.75 -18.97 9.88
CA ASP A 157 15.67 -19.68 9.21
C ASP A 157 15.67 -19.44 7.69
N HIS A 158 14.66 -19.96 7.00
CA HIS A 158 14.52 -19.77 5.56
C HIS A 158 14.25 -18.30 5.17
N GLY A 159 13.67 -17.49 6.05
CA GLY A 159 13.44 -16.06 5.84
C GLY A 159 14.75 -15.27 5.90
N ASP A 160 15.57 -15.55 6.92
CA ASP A 160 16.91 -14.96 7.07
C ASP A 160 17.82 -15.27 5.87
N THR A 161 17.84 -16.54 5.47
CA THR A 161 18.63 -16.99 4.30
C THR A 161 18.11 -16.35 3.02
N LEU A 162 16.79 -16.25 2.83
CA LEU A 162 16.18 -15.58 1.68
C LEU A 162 16.64 -14.13 1.55
N VAL A 163 16.58 -13.34 2.63
CA VAL A 163 16.97 -11.92 2.59
C VAL A 163 18.43 -11.78 2.16
N ARG A 164 19.33 -12.60 2.72
CA ARG A 164 20.76 -12.58 2.39
C ARG A 164 21.01 -12.97 0.94
N VAL A 165 20.39 -14.04 0.46
CA VAL A 165 20.54 -14.49 -0.93
C VAL A 165 19.93 -13.46 -1.89
N ALA A 166 18.73 -12.95 -1.60
CA ALA A 166 18.09 -11.91 -2.40
C ALA A 166 18.92 -10.63 -2.49
N ALA A 167 19.64 -10.25 -1.42
CA ALA A 167 20.56 -9.11 -1.44
C ALA A 167 21.73 -9.34 -2.42
N HIS A 168 22.36 -10.51 -2.37
CA HIS A 168 23.44 -10.88 -3.30
C HIS A 168 22.97 -10.99 -4.75
N LEU A 169 21.72 -11.40 -4.95
CA LEU A 169 21.08 -11.43 -6.25
C LEU A 169 20.54 -10.06 -6.67
N HIS A 170 20.70 -8.98 -5.89
CA HIS A 170 20.13 -7.66 -6.21
C HIS A 170 18.61 -7.70 -6.48
N LEU A 171 17.87 -8.52 -5.72
CA LEU A 171 16.42 -8.67 -5.86
C LEU A 171 15.63 -7.76 -4.91
N LEU A 172 16.30 -7.18 -3.90
CA LEU A 172 15.69 -6.27 -2.94
C LEU A 172 15.54 -4.86 -3.53
N THR A 173 14.45 -4.18 -3.19
CA THR A 173 14.14 -2.84 -3.69
C THR A 173 15.10 -1.80 -3.10
N PRO A 174 15.90 -1.08 -3.91
CA PRO A 174 16.78 -0.01 -3.44
C PRO A 174 15.99 1.12 -2.76
N PRO A 175 16.48 1.77 -1.69
CA PRO A 175 15.72 2.72 -0.88
C PRO A 175 15.35 4.03 -1.59
N ASP A 176 16.02 4.35 -2.70
CA ASP A 176 15.87 5.55 -3.52
C ASP A 176 14.78 5.44 -4.60
N VAL A 177 14.12 4.29 -4.74
CA VAL A 177 12.97 4.15 -5.64
C VAL A 177 11.82 5.04 -5.14
N LYS A 178 11.53 6.10 -5.92
CA LYS A 178 10.43 7.05 -5.69
C LYS A 178 9.27 6.77 -6.63
N CYS A 179 8.20 6.19 -6.11
CA CYS A 179 7.02 5.77 -6.89
C CYS A 179 5.69 5.99 -6.17
N VAL A 180 5.73 6.57 -4.96
CA VAL A 180 4.53 6.86 -4.16
C VAL A 180 4.19 8.34 -4.28
N ASP A 181 2.99 8.65 -4.75
CA ASP A 181 2.42 9.99 -4.64
C ASP A 181 1.41 10.00 -3.48
N VAL A 182 1.45 11.07 -2.68
CA VAL A 182 0.60 11.19 -1.49
C VAL A 182 -0.40 12.32 -1.68
N LEU A 183 -1.69 12.05 -1.49
CA LEU A 183 -2.76 13.03 -1.59
C LEU A 183 -3.37 13.30 -0.21
N VAL A 184 -3.25 14.53 0.29
CA VAL A 184 -3.76 14.96 1.61
C VAL A 184 -4.61 16.23 1.51
N GLY A 185 -5.45 16.50 2.51
CA GLY A 185 -6.22 17.75 2.59
C GLY A 185 -5.43 18.80 3.36
N GLY A 186 -5.39 20.04 2.88
CA GLY A 186 -4.64 21.12 3.53
C GLY A 186 -5.43 21.93 4.57
N GLN A 187 -6.71 21.63 4.78
CA GLN A 187 -7.61 22.45 5.60
C GLN A 187 -8.36 21.58 6.62
N TYR A 188 -9.65 21.80 6.81
CA TYR A 188 -10.48 21.13 7.82
C TYR A 188 -11.26 19.93 7.26
N GLY A 189 -10.81 19.31 6.17
CA GLY A 189 -11.52 18.23 5.50
C GLY A 189 -12.56 18.72 4.48
N SER A 190 -13.15 17.77 3.75
CA SER A 190 -14.15 18.03 2.70
C SER A 190 -13.67 18.96 1.56
N GLU A 191 -12.38 18.91 1.25
CA GLU A 191 -11.75 19.66 0.15
C GLU A 191 -11.91 18.98 -1.21
N GLY A 192 -12.72 17.91 -1.32
CA GLY A 192 -12.95 17.24 -2.60
C GLY A 192 -11.92 16.16 -3.00
N LYS A 193 -11.11 15.68 -2.05
CA LYS A 193 -10.08 14.63 -2.27
C LYS A 193 -10.59 13.42 -3.06
N GLY A 194 -11.76 12.89 -2.70
CA GLY A 194 -12.33 11.70 -3.35
C GLY A 194 -12.46 11.83 -4.85
N ASN A 195 -12.97 12.98 -5.32
CA ASN A 195 -13.15 13.25 -6.74
C ASN A 195 -11.80 13.37 -7.47
N ILE A 196 -10.79 13.96 -6.83
CA ILE A 196 -9.43 14.04 -7.37
C ILE A 196 -8.78 12.66 -7.44
N VAL A 197 -8.91 11.84 -6.39
CA VAL A 197 -8.41 10.47 -6.38
C VAL A 197 -9.08 9.64 -7.48
N ALA A 198 -10.40 9.78 -7.66
CA ALA A 198 -11.12 9.09 -8.72
C ALA A 198 -10.67 9.53 -10.12
N TYR A 199 -10.42 10.82 -10.33
CA TYR A 199 -9.87 11.34 -11.59
C TYR A 199 -8.49 10.75 -11.90
N LEU A 200 -7.63 10.66 -10.88
CA LEU A 200 -6.26 10.16 -11.01
C LEU A 200 -6.16 8.63 -11.04
N ALA A 201 -7.18 7.91 -10.57
CA ALA A 201 -7.10 6.48 -10.24
C ALA A 201 -6.56 5.59 -11.37
N ASN A 202 -6.92 5.88 -12.61
CA ASN A 202 -6.51 5.10 -13.78
C ASN A 202 -5.03 5.24 -14.17
N GLU A 203 -4.33 6.21 -13.59
CA GLU A 203 -2.91 6.39 -13.82
C GLU A 203 -2.05 5.53 -12.89
N TYR A 204 -2.64 4.99 -11.82
CA TYR A 204 -1.92 4.28 -10.76
C TYR A 204 -2.19 2.78 -10.77
N ASP A 205 -1.17 1.99 -10.43
CA ASP A 205 -1.27 0.54 -10.34
C ASP A 205 -1.75 0.07 -8.95
N VAL A 206 -1.50 0.89 -7.92
CA VAL A 206 -1.87 0.62 -6.53
C VAL A 206 -2.50 1.85 -5.89
N LEU A 207 -3.67 1.69 -5.28
CA LEU A 207 -4.35 2.71 -4.47
C LEU A 207 -4.32 2.30 -3.00
N VAL A 208 -3.71 3.12 -2.16
CA VAL A 208 -3.62 2.91 -0.71
C VAL A 208 -4.53 3.89 0.00
N ARG A 209 -5.29 3.45 1.00
CA ARG A 209 -6.08 4.34 1.87
C ARG A 209 -5.72 4.13 3.33
N VAL A 210 -5.66 5.23 4.08
CA VAL A 210 -5.37 5.26 5.53
C VAL A 210 -6.57 5.84 6.32
N GLY A 211 -6.51 5.81 7.64
CA GLY A 211 -7.60 6.28 8.49
C GLY A 211 -8.67 5.23 8.76
N GLY A 212 -9.93 5.52 8.39
CA GLY A 212 -11.08 4.69 8.73
C GLY A 212 -12.39 5.21 8.11
N PRO A 213 -13.55 4.65 8.52
CA PRO A 213 -14.86 5.01 7.98
C PRO A 213 -15.37 6.41 8.37
N ASN A 214 -14.61 7.16 9.18
CA ASN A 214 -14.94 8.51 9.61
C ASN A 214 -14.74 9.60 8.53
N ALA A 215 -14.31 9.23 7.32
CA ALA A 215 -14.33 10.10 6.15
C ALA A 215 -15.14 9.45 5.01
N GLY A 216 -16.21 10.12 4.59
CA GLY A 216 -16.88 9.81 3.33
C GLY A 216 -16.26 10.64 2.20
N HIS A 217 -15.78 9.96 1.17
CA HIS A 217 -15.25 10.59 -0.03
C HIS A 217 -16.24 10.43 -1.17
N THR A 218 -16.88 11.54 -1.56
CA THR A 218 -17.87 11.56 -2.63
C THR A 218 -17.19 11.69 -3.98
N VAL A 219 -17.64 10.86 -4.92
CA VAL A 219 -17.21 10.84 -6.32
C VAL A 219 -18.43 10.94 -7.22
N ALA A 220 -18.31 11.69 -8.31
CA ALA A 220 -19.32 11.77 -9.35
C ALA A 220 -18.98 10.81 -10.50
N ASN A 221 -19.99 10.09 -11.00
CA ASN A 221 -19.90 9.29 -12.21
C ASN A 221 -21.17 9.45 -13.06
N ALA A 222 -21.21 8.82 -14.23
CA ALA A 222 -22.36 8.90 -15.14
C ALA A 222 -23.66 8.34 -14.53
N ALA A 223 -23.57 7.48 -13.50
CA ALA A 223 -24.71 6.94 -12.76
C ALA A 223 -25.09 7.80 -11.54
N GLY A 224 -24.44 8.95 -11.33
CA GLY A 224 -24.68 9.87 -10.22
C GLY A 224 -23.55 9.89 -9.18
N LYS A 225 -23.90 10.13 -7.90
CA LYS A 225 -22.91 10.24 -6.81
C LYS A 225 -22.70 8.89 -6.12
N ALA A 226 -21.43 8.50 -5.98
CA ALA A 226 -20.99 7.42 -5.12
C ALA A 226 -20.23 7.99 -3.91
N VAL A 227 -20.32 7.32 -2.75
CA VAL A 227 -19.57 7.70 -1.55
C VAL A 227 -18.77 6.50 -1.09
N HIS A 228 -17.45 6.68 -1.00
CA HIS A 228 -16.51 5.69 -0.50
C HIS A 228 -16.13 5.99 0.94
N HIS A 229 -16.30 5.01 1.83
CA HIS A 229 -16.02 5.19 3.26
C HIS A 229 -14.76 4.47 3.69
N GLN A 230 -14.55 3.23 3.23
CA GLN A 230 -13.39 2.43 3.60
C GLN A 230 -12.51 2.08 2.40
N LEU A 231 -13.10 1.84 1.23
CA LEU A 231 -12.31 1.62 0.02
C LEU A 231 -11.67 2.93 -0.49
N PRO A 232 -10.51 2.87 -1.16
CA PRO A 232 -9.98 4.02 -1.88
C PRO A 232 -11.03 4.60 -2.85
N SER A 233 -11.11 5.92 -2.96
CA SER A 233 -12.19 6.58 -3.75
C SER A 233 -12.13 6.27 -5.25
N GLY A 234 -10.96 5.84 -5.73
CA GLY A 234 -10.73 5.40 -7.11
C GLY A 234 -11.06 3.93 -7.38
N ALA A 235 -11.55 3.18 -6.38
CA ALA A 235 -11.73 1.73 -6.46
C ALA A 235 -12.59 1.27 -7.64
N SER A 236 -13.69 1.98 -7.90
CA SER A 236 -14.64 1.67 -8.97
C SER A 236 -14.23 2.19 -10.35
N PHE A 237 -13.19 3.01 -10.42
CA PHE A 237 -12.79 3.72 -11.64
C PHE A 237 -11.54 3.14 -12.29
N SER A 238 -10.82 2.27 -11.59
CA SER A 238 -9.54 1.69 -12.00
C SER A 238 -9.51 0.18 -11.80
N THR A 239 -8.51 -0.47 -12.40
CA THR A 239 -8.16 -1.88 -12.16
C THR A 239 -7.10 -2.04 -11.06
N ALA A 240 -6.63 -0.93 -10.47
CA ALA A 240 -5.58 -0.90 -9.48
C ALA A 240 -5.84 -1.85 -8.30
N LEU A 241 -4.75 -2.33 -7.70
CA LEU A 241 -4.77 -3.04 -6.44
C LEU A 241 -5.11 -2.06 -5.31
N LEU A 242 -6.06 -2.43 -4.45
CA LEU A 242 -6.57 -1.61 -3.35
C LEU A 242 -5.97 -2.09 -2.03
N VAL A 243 -5.29 -1.20 -1.32
CA VAL A 243 -4.56 -1.54 -0.09
C VAL A 243 -5.12 -0.76 1.10
N LEU A 244 -5.47 -1.48 2.16
CA LEU A 244 -5.81 -0.93 3.47
C LEU A 244 -4.68 -1.26 4.45
N GLY A 245 -3.92 -0.24 4.87
CA GLY A 245 -2.69 -0.42 5.66
C GLY A 245 -2.91 -0.81 7.14
N PRO A 246 -1.83 -1.11 7.88
CA PRO A 246 -1.88 -1.59 9.28
C PRO A 246 -2.46 -0.57 10.27
N GLY A 247 -2.40 0.73 9.95
CA GLY A 247 -2.98 1.80 10.76
C GLY A 247 -4.49 2.00 10.58
N PHE A 248 -5.11 1.27 9.64
CA PHE A 248 -6.52 1.42 9.28
C PHE A 248 -7.45 0.84 10.36
N THR A 249 -8.60 1.47 10.58
CA THR A 249 -9.70 0.95 11.41
C THR A 249 -10.86 0.49 10.54
N ILE A 250 -11.32 -0.75 10.71
CA ILE A 250 -12.27 -1.42 9.83
C ILE A 250 -13.60 -1.64 10.54
N ASN A 251 -14.69 -1.16 9.93
CA ASN A 251 -16.02 -1.69 10.18
C ASN A 251 -16.28 -2.81 9.17
N VAL A 252 -16.32 -4.06 9.62
CA VAL A 252 -16.32 -5.26 8.75
C VAL A 252 -17.56 -5.30 7.86
N GLU A 253 -18.75 -5.15 8.45
CA GLU A 253 -20.03 -5.19 7.74
C GLU A 253 -20.06 -4.13 6.62
N LYS A 254 -19.77 -2.88 6.96
CA LYS A 254 -19.77 -1.78 5.98
C LYS A 254 -18.73 -1.95 4.89
N LEU A 255 -17.57 -2.57 5.18
CA LEU A 255 -16.53 -2.82 4.18
C LEU A 255 -17.01 -3.87 3.17
N LEU A 256 -17.59 -4.96 3.66
CA LEU A 256 -18.11 -6.04 2.80
C LEU A 256 -19.30 -5.56 1.96
N GLU A 257 -20.19 -4.74 2.53
CA GLU A 257 -21.25 -4.06 1.80
C GLU A 257 -20.69 -3.16 0.70
N GLU A 258 -19.65 -2.37 1.00
CA GLU A 258 -19.00 -1.47 0.05
C GLU A 258 -18.34 -2.25 -1.10
N ILE A 259 -17.60 -3.32 -0.79
CA ILE A 259 -16.99 -4.24 -1.78
C ILE A 259 -18.05 -4.83 -2.71
N LYS A 260 -19.16 -5.32 -2.14
CA LYS A 260 -20.28 -5.90 -2.90
C LYS A 260 -20.98 -4.85 -3.77
N LYS A 261 -21.28 -3.68 -3.21
CA LYS A 261 -21.95 -2.57 -3.89
C LYS A 261 -21.19 -2.12 -5.13
N PHE A 262 -19.87 -2.05 -5.04
CA PHE A 262 -19.01 -1.61 -6.15
C PHE A 262 -18.48 -2.76 -7.02
N GLY A 263 -18.86 -4.02 -6.74
CA GLY A 263 -18.45 -5.17 -7.55
C GLY A 263 -16.94 -5.41 -7.56
N ILE A 264 -16.25 -5.13 -6.45
CA ILE A 264 -14.79 -5.27 -6.38
C ILE A 264 -14.42 -6.73 -6.19
N ALA A 265 -13.58 -7.26 -7.09
CA ALA A 265 -13.08 -8.62 -7.00
C ALA A 265 -12.12 -8.79 -5.81
N ALA A 266 -12.21 -9.91 -5.10
CA ALA A 266 -11.42 -10.15 -3.88
C ALA A 266 -9.90 -10.06 -4.08
N HIS A 267 -9.40 -10.53 -5.23
CA HIS A 267 -7.96 -10.46 -5.54
C HIS A 267 -7.43 -9.02 -5.69
N ARG A 268 -8.32 -8.03 -5.91
CA ARG A 268 -7.96 -6.61 -5.98
C ARG A 268 -7.87 -5.94 -4.61
N VAL A 269 -8.24 -6.60 -3.52
CA VAL A 269 -8.21 -6.00 -2.18
C VAL A 269 -7.13 -6.68 -1.35
N ALA A 270 -6.29 -5.87 -0.71
CA ALA A 270 -5.27 -6.28 0.23
C ALA A 270 -5.49 -5.54 1.56
N ILE A 271 -5.94 -6.28 2.57
CA ILE A 271 -6.15 -5.77 3.92
C ILE A 271 -4.99 -6.24 4.79
N ASP A 272 -4.34 -5.30 5.48
CA ASP A 272 -3.27 -5.66 6.39
C ASP A 272 -3.79 -6.49 7.58
N PRO A 273 -3.15 -7.61 7.93
CA PRO A 273 -3.57 -8.45 9.05
C PRO A 273 -3.56 -7.72 10.41
N GLN A 274 -2.87 -6.57 10.53
CA GLN A 274 -2.81 -5.75 11.75
C GLN A 274 -3.79 -4.58 11.78
N ALA A 275 -4.63 -4.41 10.75
CA ALA A 275 -5.69 -3.40 10.78
C ALA A 275 -6.68 -3.69 11.92
N THR A 276 -7.15 -2.64 12.59
CA THR A 276 -7.94 -2.75 13.82
C THR A 276 -9.42 -2.87 13.51
N ILE A 277 -10.12 -3.82 14.11
CA ILE A 277 -11.58 -3.95 13.95
C ILE A 277 -12.30 -2.98 14.88
N ILE A 278 -13.26 -2.25 14.33
CA ILE A 278 -14.21 -1.42 15.08
C ILE A 278 -15.32 -2.33 15.59
N GLU A 279 -15.50 -2.33 16.91
CA GLU A 279 -16.55 -3.09 17.60
C GLU A 279 -17.78 -2.21 17.86
N GLN A 280 -18.91 -2.85 18.18
CA GLN A 280 -20.12 -2.11 18.55
C GLN A 280 -19.90 -1.22 19.79
N ASP A 281 -19.18 -1.71 20.79
CA ASP A 281 -18.82 -0.93 21.98
C ASP A 281 -18.03 0.35 21.62
N ASP A 282 -17.15 0.29 20.61
CA ASP A 282 -16.39 1.46 20.16
C ASP A 282 -17.33 2.51 19.55
N ILE A 283 -18.37 2.07 18.81
CA ILE A 283 -19.40 2.93 18.22
C ILE A 283 -20.27 3.55 19.32
N ASP A 284 -20.70 2.74 20.28
CA ASP A 284 -21.57 3.16 21.37
C ASP A 284 -20.87 4.18 22.29
N GLU A 285 -19.60 3.95 22.65
CA GLU A 285 -18.77 4.88 23.43
C GLU A 285 -18.64 6.24 22.71
N GLU A 286 -18.34 6.23 21.41
CA GLU A 286 -18.20 7.46 20.64
C GLU A 286 -19.54 8.22 20.54
N CYS A 287 -20.65 7.51 20.35
CA CYS A 287 -22.00 8.08 20.28
C CYS A 287 -22.46 8.69 21.60
N GLN A 288 -22.18 8.05 22.75
CA GLN A 288 -22.63 8.51 24.06
C GLN A 288 -21.84 9.71 24.59
N GLY A 289 -20.54 9.82 24.27
CA GLY A 289 -19.68 10.89 24.80
C GLY A 289 -19.25 11.94 23.79
N VAL A 290 -18.62 11.49 22.70
CA VAL A 290 -17.78 12.35 21.84
C VAL A 290 -18.61 13.07 20.76
N VAL A 291 -19.65 12.43 20.23
CA VAL A 291 -20.55 13.03 19.22
C VAL A 291 -21.21 14.30 19.76
N GLY A 292 -21.70 14.26 21.01
CA GLY A 292 -22.33 15.40 21.67
C GLY A 292 -21.35 16.48 22.13
N ALA A 293 -20.05 16.19 22.20
CA ALA A 293 -19.02 17.12 22.67
C ALA A 293 -18.31 17.87 21.53
N ILE A 294 -17.88 17.16 20.49
CA ILE A 294 -17.05 17.70 19.40
C ILE A 294 -17.61 17.46 18.00
N ALA A 295 -18.85 16.96 17.88
CA ALA A 295 -19.46 16.59 16.60
C ALA A 295 -18.69 15.48 15.86
N SER A 296 -18.24 14.45 16.58
CA SER A 296 -17.64 13.26 15.94
C SER A 296 -18.63 12.57 14.99
N THR A 297 -18.11 11.76 14.07
CA THR A 297 -18.91 10.99 13.10
C THR A 297 -19.66 9.80 13.73
N GLY A 298 -19.34 9.41 14.98
CA GLY A 298 -19.95 8.25 15.64
C GLY A 298 -19.65 6.93 14.93
N SER A 299 -18.43 6.79 14.42
CA SER A 299 -18.05 5.66 13.56
C SER A 299 -17.32 4.55 14.33
N GLY A 300 -16.96 4.80 15.59
CA GLY A 300 -16.11 3.96 16.43
C GLY A 300 -14.61 4.10 16.17
N SER A 301 -14.20 4.85 15.13
CA SER A 301 -12.77 4.94 14.74
C SER A 301 -11.86 5.50 15.84
N GLY A 302 -12.34 6.49 16.60
CA GLY A 302 -11.57 7.07 17.72
C GLY A 302 -11.43 6.10 18.89
N ALA A 303 -12.55 5.53 19.35
CA ALA A 303 -12.59 4.56 20.44
C ALA A 303 -11.77 3.29 20.11
N ALA A 304 -11.89 2.76 18.89
CA ALA A 304 -11.11 1.59 18.46
C ALA A 304 -9.59 1.84 18.52
N LYS A 305 -9.12 3.03 18.13
CA LYS A 305 -7.71 3.42 18.25
C LYS A 305 -7.29 3.55 19.72
N ALA A 306 -8.11 4.18 20.55
CA ALA A 306 -7.85 4.28 21.99
C ALA A 306 -7.78 2.90 22.65
N ARG A 307 -8.69 1.98 22.31
CA ARG A 307 -8.69 0.59 22.75
C ARG A 307 -7.40 -0.13 22.35
N ARG A 308 -6.94 0.01 21.08
CA ARG A 308 -5.65 -0.54 20.64
C ARG A 308 -4.46 0.00 21.41
N ILE A 309 -4.46 1.28 21.74
CA ILE A 309 -3.41 1.90 22.55
C ILE A 309 -3.44 1.35 23.98
N ARG A 310 -4.63 1.20 24.56
CA ARG A 310 -4.80 0.79 25.97
C ARG A 310 -4.59 -0.69 26.19
N TYR A 311 -5.10 -1.59 25.35
CA TYR A 311 -5.21 -3.03 25.64
C TYR A 311 -3.97 -3.63 26.27
N ARG A 312 -2.77 -3.47 25.67
CA ARG A 312 -1.46 -3.91 26.22
C ARG A 312 -1.51 -5.28 26.95
N GLY A 313 -2.38 -6.20 26.51
CA GLY A 313 -2.62 -7.52 27.11
C GLY A 313 -3.64 -7.60 28.26
N ALA A 314 -4.04 -6.49 28.90
CA ALA A 314 -4.97 -6.53 30.06
C ALA A 314 -5.73 -5.22 30.39
N LEU A 315 -5.31 -4.05 29.89
CA LEU A 315 -5.75 -2.73 30.40
C LEU A 315 -7.03 -2.18 29.76
N SER A 316 -7.62 -2.89 28.79
CA SER A 316 -8.92 -2.58 28.18
C SER A 316 -9.54 -3.84 27.57
N SER A 317 -10.73 -3.71 26.96
CA SER A 317 -11.33 -4.77 26.16
C SER A 317 -10.33 -5.30 25.11
N PRO A 318 -10.32 -6.61 24.85
CA PRO A 318 -9.47 -7.22 23.83
C PRO A 318 -9.61 -6.54 22.47
N VAL A 319 -8.50 -6.51 21.73
CA VAL A 319 -8.44 -5.94 20.38
C VAL A 319 -8.46 -7.08 19.37
N ARG A 320 -9.49 -7.12 18.52
CA ARG A 320 -9.49 -7.94 17.31
C ARG A 320 -8.84 -7.18 16.17
N LEU A 321 -8.03 -7.91 15.41
CA LEU A 321 -7.37 -7.43 14.20
C LEU A 321 -8.00 -8.10 12.97
N ALA A 322 -7.73 -7.58 11.78
CA ALA A 322 -8.31 -8.10 10.55
C ALA A 322 -8.04 -9.59 10.32
N ARG A 323 -6.85 -10.09 10.72
CA ARG A 323 -6.50 -11.53 10.63
C ARG A 323 -7.38 -12.43 11.49
N ASP A 324 -8.04 -11.88 12.52
CA ASP A 324 -8.87 -12.63 13.45
C ASP A 324 -10.32 -12.76 12.94
N ILE A 325 -10.64 -12.17 11.77
CA ILE A 325 -11.99 -12.13 11.20
C ILE A 325 -12.09 -13.08 10.00
N PRO A 326 -12.80 -14.21 10.11
CA PRO A 326 -12.93 -15.21 9.03
C PRO A 326 -13.47 -14.63 7.71
N GLU A 327 -14.41 -13.71 7.77
CA GLU A 327 -15.04 -13.08 6.60
C GLU A 327 -14.04 -12.22 5.80
N LEU A 328 -12.96 -11.77 6.44
CA LEU A 328 -11.91 -11.00 5.79
C LEU A 328 -10.81 -11.87 5.18
N ALA A 329 -10.76 -13.17 5.49
CA ALA A 329 -9.71 -14.09 5.04
C ALA A 329 -9.39 -14.02 3.53
N PRO A 330 -10.37 -13.88 2.61
CA PRO A 330 -10.08 -13.75 1.17
C PRO A 330 -9.30 -12.48 0.78
N PHE A 331 -9.28 -11.46 1.64
CA PHE A 331 -8.66 -10.16 1.38
C PHE A 331 -7.39 -9.93 2.22
N ILE A 332 -7.09 -10.78 3.21
CA ILE A 332 -5.90 -10.61 4.06
C ILE A 332 -4.63 -10.84 3.26
N ARG A 333 -3.75 -9.83 3.25
CA ARG A 333 -2.41 -9.92 2.64
C ARG A 333 -1.42 -9.12 3.50
N ALA A 334 -0.16 -9.55 3.54
CA ALA A 334 0.91 -8.73 4.12
C ALA A 334 1.14 -7.50 3.24
N THR A 335 0.60 -6.33 3.65
CA THR A 335 0.59 -5.14 2.79
C THR A 335 1.99 -4.59 2.53
N GLU A 336 2.92 -4.77 3.47
CA GLU A 336 4.35 -4.49 3.28
C GLU A 336 4.90 -5.24 2.06
N GLN A 337 4.63 -6.55 1.95
CA GLN A 337 5.10 -7.35 0.81
C GLN A 337 4.40 -6.96 -0.49
N VAL A 338 3.11 -6.59 -0.42
CA VAL A 338 2.36 -6.08 -1.57
C VAL A 338 3.01 -4.81 -2.12
N LEU A 339 3.35 -3.87 -1.23
CA LEU A 339 4.00 -2.61 -1.59
C LEU A 339 5.43 -2.83 -2.09
N GLU A 340 6.22 -3.69 -1.44
CA GLU A 340 7.57 -4.02 -1.92
C GLU A 340 7.56 -4.66 -3.31
N ASN A 341 6.59 -5.53 -3.60
CA ASN A 341 6.40 -6.07 -4.95
C ASN A 341 6.05 -4.98 -5.96
N ALA A 342 5.19 -4.02 -5.58
CA ALA A 342 4.85 -2.88 -6.44
C ALA A 342 6.10 -2.03 -6.75
N TYR A 343 6.90 -1.70 -5.73
CA TYR A 343 8.12 -0.90 -5.90
C TYR A 343 9.12 -1.58 -6.82
N ARG A 344 9.34 -2.89 -6.64
CA ARG A 344 10.25 -3.68 -7.46
C ARG A 344 9.79 -3.78 -8.92
N SER A 345 8.48 -3.84 -9.14
CA SER A 345 7.88 -3.92 -10.48
C SER A 345 7.78 -2.55 -11.18
N GLY A 346 8.26 -1.48 -10.54
CA GLY A 346 8.15 -0.11 -11.07
C GLY A 346 6.72 0.43 -11.07
N HIS A 347 5.81 -0.22 -10.34
CA HIS A 347 4.42 0.20 -10.24
C HIS A 347 4.28 1.53 -9.49
N SER A 348 3.30 2.30 -9.92
CA SER A 348 2.93 3.58 -9.36
C SER A 348 1.90 3.41 -8.23
N VAL A 349 2.12 4.15 -7.14
CA VAL A 349 1.29 4.04 -5.92
C VAL A 349 0.70 5.40 -5.57
N LEU A 350 -0.62 5.47 -5.37
CA LEU A 350 -1.30 6.65 -4.85
C LEU A 350 -1.79 6.39 -3.42
N LEU A 351 -1.29 7.16 -2.47
CA LEU A 351 -1.73 7.13 -1.07
C LEU A 351 -2.78 8.22 -0.83
N GLU A 352 -4.01 7.80 -0.54
CA GLU A 352 -5.15 8.65 -0.19
C GLU A 352 -5.22 8.89 1.32
N GLY A 353 -4.93 10.13 1.72
CA GLY A 353 -5.16 10.63 3.08
C GLY A 353 -6.63 10.99 3.32
N THR A 354 -7.07 10.81 4.57
CA THR A 354 -8.41 11.19 5.02
C THR A 354 -8.37 12.50 5.83
N GLN A 355 -9.49 13.24 5.83
CA GLN A 355 -9.61 14.55 6.49
C GLN A 355 -8.55 15.57 5.98
N GLY A 356 -8.26 16.64 6.74
CA GLY A 356 -7.29 17.67 6.35
C GLY A 356 -6.34 18.02 7.49
N SER A 357 -5.25 18.72 7.18
CA SER A 357 -4.16 19.06 8.10
C SER A 357 -4.61 19.74 9.38
N ALA A 358 -5.62 20.62 9.31
CA ALA A 358 -6.13 21.35 10.46
C ALA A 358 -6.96 20.48 11.42
N LEU A 359 -7.30 19.25 11.00
CA LEU A 359 -7.91 18.21 11.83
C LEU A 359 -6.91 17.20 12.39
N SER A 360 -5.60 17.40 12.19
CA SER A 360 -4.58 16.51 12.78
C SER A 360 -4.69 16.49 14.31
N LEU A 361 -4.52 15.30 14.91
CA LEU A 361 -4.50 15.13 16.36
C LEU A 361 -3.41 15.99 17.04
N TYR A 362 -2.25 16.12 16.40
CA TYR A 362 -1.10 16.84 16.96
C TYR A 362 -1.00 18.28 16.44
N HIS A 363 -1.42 18.49 15.19
CA HIS A 363 -1.24 19.75 14.47
C HIS A 363 -2.58 20.41 14.12
N GLY A 364 -3.67 20.05 14.77
CA GLY A 364 -4.94 20.76 14.66
C GLY A 364 -5.23 21.58 15.92
N ALA A 365 -6.38 22.25 15.93
CA ALA A 365 -6.88 22.95 17.12
C ALA A 365 -7.56 21.94 18.07
N TYR A 366 -6.75 21.20 18.84
CA TYR A 366 -7.23 20.25 19.84
C TYR A 366 -8.14 20.93 20.89
N PRO A 367 -9.28 20.33 21.31
CA PRO A 367 -9.72 18.95 21.05
C PRO A 367 -10.57 18.76 19.78
N HIS A 368 -10.79 19.78 18.95
CA HIS A 368 -11.68 19.74 17.79
C HIS A 368 -10.99 19.19 16.54
N VAL A 369 -10.46 17.98 16.66
CA VAL A 369 -9.59 17.30 15.69
C VAL A 369 -9.98 15.82 15.56
N THR A 370 -9.41 15.10 14.60
CA THR A 370 -9.59 13.65 14.51
C THR A 370 -8.62 12.90 15.43
N SER A 371 -8.77 11.59 15.53
CA SER A 371 -7.97 10.70 16.39
C SER A 371 -6.63 10.27 15.78
N ARG A 372 -6.14 10.96 14.75
CA ARG A 372 -4.88 10.66 14.05
C ARG A 372 -4.21 11.90 13.49
N ASP A 373 -2.92 11.78 13.14
CA ASP A 373 -2.26 12.78 12.33
C ASP A 373 -2.64 12.62 10.86
N THR A 374 -3.22 13.66 10.27
CA THR A 374 -3.76 13.67 8.90
C THR A 374 -2.75 14.18 7.87
N ASN A 375 -1.55 14.59 8.30
CA ASN A 375 -0.48 15.06 7.42
C ASN A 375 0.25 13.89 6.74
N VAL A 376 1.11 14.19 5.77
CA VAL A 376 1.86 13.21 4.98
C VAL A 376 2.60 12.21 5.86
N ALA A 377 3.32 12.68 6.89
CA ALA A 377 4.05 11.80 7.80
C ALA A 377 3.14 10.78 8.51
N GLY A 378 2.00 11.24 9.05
CA GLY A 378 0.99 10.38 9.67
C GLY A 378 0.30 9.43 8.68
N CYS A 379 0.13 9.81 7.42
CA CYS A 379 -0.40 8.93 6.38
C CYS A 379 0.62 7.83 6.01
N LEU A 380 1.89 8.19 5.83
CA LEU A 380 2.96 7.24 5.52
C LEU A 380 3.15 6.21 6.64
N ALA A 381 3.12 6.66 7.90
CA ALA A 381 3.23 5.79 9.07
C ALA A 381 2.08 4.78 9.15
N GLU A 382 0.83 5.19 8.89
CA GLU A 382 -0.33 4.27 8.90
C GLU A 382 -0.33 3.29 7.72
N ALA A 383 0.27 3.67 6.59
CA ALA A 383 0.39 2.83 5.40
C ALA A 383 1.60 1.88 5.43
N GLY A 384 2.59 2.12 6.30
CA GLY A 384 3.86 1.37 6.30
C GLY A 384 4.78 1.77 5.15
N ILE A 385 4.75 3.03 4.72
CA ILE A 385 5.55 3.54 3.59
C ILE A 385 6.70 4.42 4.09
N SER A 386 7.93 4.14 3.64
CA SER A 386 9.09 5.00 3.94
C SER A 386 8.94 6.38 3.25
N PRO A 387 9.28 7.49 3.93
CA PRO A 387 9.35 8.81 3.30
C PRO A 387 10.25 8.87 2.06
N SER A 388 11.29 8.02 1.96
CA SER A 388 12.17 7.97 0.79
C SER A 388 11.48 7.48 -0.49
N ARG A 389 10.32 6.81 -0.37
CA ARG A 389 9.50 6.33 -1.48
C ARG A 389 8.64 7.42 -2.12
N VAL A 390 8.47 8.54 -1.41
CA VAL A 390 7.60 9.63 -1.87
C VAL A 390 8.24 10.34 -3.06
N ARG A 391 7.48 10.40 -4.14
CA ARG A 391 7.81 11.13 -5.36
C ARG A 391 7.12 12.48 -5.38
N ARG A 392 5.79 12.53 -5.20
CA ARG A 392 4.99 13.76 -5.16
C ARG A 392 4.10 13.84 -3.93
N ILE A 393 3.78 15.07 -3.55
CA ILE A 393 2.81 15.38 -2.50
C ILE A 393 1.78 16.34 -3.09
N LEU A 394 0.56 15.84 -3.28
CA LEU A 394 -0.59 16.58 -3.78
C LEU A 394 -1.41 17.05 -2.59
N MET A 395 -1.47 18.35 -2.35
CA MET A 395 -2.28 18.90 -1.26
C MET A 395 -3.56 19.53 -1.81
N VAL A 396 -4.69 18.95 -1.45
CA VAL A 396 -6.02 19.41 -1.86
C VAL A 396 -6.50 20.50 -0.92
N VAL A 397 -6.86 21.64 -1.48
CA VAL A 397 -7.43 22.78 -0.78
C VAL A 397 -8.65 23.28 -1.53
N ARG A 398 -9.61 23.87 -0.81
CA ARG A 398 -10.76 24.55 -1.40
C ARG A 398 -10.67 26.06 -1.19
N THR A 399 -11.25 26.80 -2.12
CA THR A 399 -11.29 28.28 -2.15
C THR A 399 -12.00 28.87 -0.92
N THR A 400 -13.00 28.17 -0.38
CA THR A 400 -13.75 28.59 0.82
C THR A 400 -13.73 27.47 1.86
N PRO A 401 -12.82 27.48 2.85
CA PRO A 401 -12.73 26.44 3.86
C PRO A 401 -14.08 26.18 4.57
N ILE A 402 -14.34 24.93 4.92
CA ILE A 402 -15.57 24.52 5.62
C ILE A 402 -15.26 23.72 6.88
N ARG A 403 -16.16 23.79 7.87
CA ARG A 403 -16.18 22.89 9.04
C ARG A 403 -17.58 22.29 9.22
N VAL A 404 -17.65 21.16 9.92
CA VAL A 404 -18.94 20.58 10.33
C VAL A 404 -19.65 21.56 11.29
N ALA A 405 -20.98 21.66 11.23
CA ALA A 405 -21.74 22.46 12.19
C ALA A 405 -21.47 22.05 13.66
N ASN A 406 -21.75 22.98 14.58
CA ASN A 406 -21.71 22.71 16.02
C ASN A 406 -22.69 21.57 16.38
N PRO A 407 -22.46 20.83 17.48
CA PRO A 407 -23.42 19.84 17.97
C PRO A 407 -24.81 20.45 18.20
N ASP A 408 -25.86 19.67 17.90
CA ASP A 408 -27.24 20.10 18.12
C ASP A 408 -27.51 20.36 19.61
N GLY A 409 -28.19 21.46 19.95
CA GLY A 409 -28.63 21.78 21.31
C GLY A 409 -27.98 22.99 22.00
N ASP A 410 -27.01 23.66 21.36
CA ASP A 410 -26.48 24.99 21.72
C ASP A 410 -26.17 25.24 23.23
N GLU A 411 -25.64 24.23 23.92
CA GLU A 411 -25.11 24.35 25.29
C GLU A 411 -23.63 24.83 25.30
N GLY A 412 -23.25 25.75 24.42
CA GLY A 412 -21.88 26.29 24.35
C GLY A 412 -20.81 25.34 23.81
N ARG A 413 -21.18 24.20 23.21
CA ARG A 413 -20.26 23.23 22.59
C ARG A 413 -20.03 23.58 21.12
N VAL A 414 -18.77 23.58 20.67
CA VAL A 414 -18.40 23.99 19.30
C VAL A 414 -17.68 22.88 18.54
N SER A 415 -17.76 22.90 17.21
CA SER A 415 -17.00 22.00 16.31
C SER A 415 -15.58 22.53 15.98
N GLY A 416 -15.12 23.54 16.72
CA GLY A 416 -13.87 24.27 16.53
C GLY A 416 -14.05 25.65 15.87
N THR A 417 -12.98 26.42 15.82
CA THR A 417 -13.00 27.79 15.25
C THR A 417 -12.76 27.79 13.74
N LEU A 418 -13.24 28.86 13.09
CA LEU A 418 -12.98 29.23 11.70
C LEU A 418 -12.75 30.75 11.68
N LYS A 419 -11.60 31.22 11.21
CA LYS A 419 -11.13 32.58 11.52
C LYS A 419 -11.96 33.68 10.86
N ASN A 420 -12.44 33.43 9.64
CA ASN A 420 -13.19 34.37 8.82
C ASN A 420 -14.52 33.75 8.36
N GLU A 421 -15.32 33.30 9.32
CA GLU A 421 -16.61 32.66 9.06
C GLU A 421 -17.59 33.62 8.36
N THR A 422 -18.35 33.07 7.40
CA THR A 422 -19.35 33.76 6.60
C THR A 422 -20.51 32.79 6.33
N SER A 423 -21.42 33.15 5.43
CA SER A 423 -22.52 32.28 5.02
C SER A 423 -22.41 31.86 3.54
N PHE A 424 -23.04 30.73 3.20
CA PHE A 424 -23.10 30.27 1.82
C PHE A 424 -23.92 31.21 0.94
N GLU A 425 -24.88 31.96 1.50
CA GLU A 425 -25.62 33.01 0.80
C GLU A 425 -24.67 34.12 0.33
N VAL A 426 -23.77 34.61 1.21
CA VAL A 426 -22.79 35.65 0.88
C VAL A 426 -21.80 35.15 -0.18
N ILE A 427 -21.30 33.92 -0.05
CA ILE A 427 -20.40 33.31 -1.03
C ILE A 427 -21.10 33.19 -2.39
N SER A 428 -22.34 32.71 -2.40
CA SER A 428 -23.10 32.52 -3.64
C SER A 428 -23.37 33.84 -4.35
N GLN A 429 -23.80 34.86 -3.61
CA GLN A 429 -24.03 36.20 -4.16
C GLN A 429 -22.75 36.79 -4.75
N LYS A 430 -21.60 36.65 -4.06
CA LYS A 430 -20.32 37.16 -4.55
C LYS A 430 -19.85 36.43 -5.81
N ALA A 431 -20.06 35.11 -5.88
CA ALA A 431 -19.68 34.28 -7.01
C ALA A 431 -20.66 34.40 -8.20
N GLY A 432 -21.86 34.96 -8.00
CA GLY A 432 -22.94 34.92 -9.00
C GLY A 432 -23.61 33.54 -9.11
N LEU A 433 -23.54 32.72 -8.06
CA LEU A 433 -24.19 31.42 -7.95
C LEU A 433 -25.58 31.55 -7.30
N VAL A 434 -26.42 30.52 -7.50
CA VAL A 434 -27.75 30.43 -6.87
C VAL A 434 -27.60 29.92 -5.43
N PRO A 435 -27.94 30.72 -4.40
CA PRO A 435 -27.73 30.35 -3.00
C PRO A 435 -28.33 29.00 -2.59
N GLU A 436 -29.56 28.73 -3.01
CA GLU A 436 -30.29 27.51 -2.65
C GLU A 436 -29.56 26.24 -3.13
N GLU A 437 -28.90 26.32 -4.28
CA GLU A 437 -28.15 25.21 -4.87
C GLU A 437 -26.85 24.94 -4.11
N VAL A 438 -26.13 26.00 -3.75
CA VAL A 438 -24.88 25.92 -2.97
C VAL A 438 -25.15 25.38 -1.58
N ILE A 439 -26.19 25.87 -0.91
CA ILE A 439 -26.58 25.42 0.44
C ILE A 439 -26.99 23.94 0.42
N GLY A 440 -27.75 23.52 -0.60
CA GLY A 440 -28.15 22.12 -0.76
C GLY A 440 -26.98 21.16 -1.04
N ALA A 441 -25.94 21.64 -1.72
CA ALA A 441 -24.74 20.87 -2.04
C ALA A 441 -23.81 20.66 -0.82
N GLU A 442 -23.83 21.57 0.15
CA GLU A 442 -22.85 21.63 1.25
C GLU A 442 -23.36 20.95 2.53
N ILE A 443 -23.74 19.67 2.41
CA ILE A 443 -24.15 18.79 3.50
C ILE A 443 -23.09 17.68 3.69
N THR A 444 -22.77 17.29 4.94
CA THR A 444 -21.79 16.22 5.19
C THR A 444 -22.25 14.87 4.61
N SER A 445 -21.33 14.11 4.01
CA SER A 445 -21.65 12.82 3.38
C SER A 445 -22.04 11.73 4.39
N THR A 446 -21.43 11.77 5.58
CA THR A 446 -21.55 10.73 6.61
C THR A 446 -22.62 11.04 7.65
N THR A 447 -22.63 12.26 8.21
CA THR A 447 -23.54 12.64 9.32
C THR A 447 -24.75 13.48 8.88
N LYS A 448 -24.82 13.87 7.60
CA LYS A 448 -25.89 14.72 7.03
C LYS A 448 -26.11 16.05 7.75
N ARG A 449 -25.07 16.59 8.42
CA ARG A 449 -25.09 17.90 9.09
C ARG A 449 -24.81 19.03 8.10
N LYS A 450 -25.34 20.22 8.39
CA LYS A 450 -24.99 21.47 7.70
C LYS A 450 -23.50 21.79 7.93
N ARG A 451 -22.91 22.58 7.03
CA ARG A 451 -21.51 23.02 7.11
C ARG A 451 -21.44 24.50 7.45
N ARG A 452 -20.44 24.85 8.23
CA ARG A 452 -19.95 26.22 8.44
C ARG A 452 -18.94 26.54 7.35
N VAL A 453 -18.89 27.78 6.88
CA VAL A 453 -18.02 28.19 5.76
C VAL A 453 -17.30 29.49 6.07
N GLY A 454 -16.10 29.64 5.55
CA GLY A 454 -15.28 30.84 5.76
C GLY A 454 -14.51 31.24 4.51
N TRP A 455 -13.94 32.43 4.56
CA TRP A 455 -12.99 32.90 3.56
C TRP A 455 -11.64 32.19 3.70
N PHE A 456 -10.90 32.10 2.60
CA PHE A 456 -9.61 31.41 2.55
C PHE A 456 -8.63 31.91 3.64
N GLU A 457 -8.04 30.98 4.37
CA GLU A 457 -7.16 31.28 5.50
C GLU A 457 -5.69 31.11 5.11
N TRP A 458 -5.05 32.18 4.64
CA TRP A 458 -3.66 32.16 4.17
C TRP A 458 -2.65 31.64 5.21
N ALA A 459 -2.82 32.01 6.48
CA ALA A 459 -1.93 31.58 7.55
C ALA A 459 -2.05 30.06 7.83
N GLU A 460 -3.27 29.53 7.86
CA GLU A 460 -3.50 28.08 8.03
C GLU A 460 -3.03 27.30 6.79
N PHE A 461 -3.27 27.83 5.59
CA PHE A 461 -2.75 27.25 4.36
C PHE A 461 -1.22 27.17 4.35
N ARG A 462 -0.53 28.26 4.73
CA ARG A 462 0.94 28.26 4.80
C ARG A 462 1.46 27.29 5.86
N ARG A 463 0.76 27.17 6.99
CA ARG A 463 1.07 26.18 8.03
C ARG A 463 0.93 24.75 7.52
N ALA A 464 -0.15 24.45 6.79
CA ALA A 464 -0.33 23.15 6.14
C ALA A 464 0.78 22.87 5.10
N CYS A 465 1.21 23.88 4.33
CA CYS A 465 2.35 23.76 3.43
C CYS A 465 3.65 23.43 4.18
N ASN A 466 3.92 24.05 5.33
CA ASN A 466 5.11 23.75 6.13
C ASN A 466 5.11 22.30 6.68
N LEU A 467 3.93 21.76 7.02
CA LEU A 467 3.80 20.40 7.56
C LEU A 467 3.90 19.32 6.48
N ASN A 468 3.41 19.61 5.27
CA ASN A 468 3.27 18.61 4.21
C ASN A 468 4.28 18.78 3.07
N ALA A 469 4.91 19.94 2.94
CA ALA A 469 5.82 20.28 1.85
C ALA A 469 5.28 19.86 0.46
N PRO A 470 4.11 20.37 0.05
CA PRO A 470 3.46 19.95 -1.19
C PRO A 470 4.35 20.22 -2.41
N THR A 471 4.42 19.26 -3.33
CA THR A 471 5.02 19.47 -4.66
C THR A 471 4.00 20.06 -5.62
N ASP A 472 2.72 19.82 -5.37
CA ASP A 472 1.61 20.19 -6.23
C ASP A 472 0.39 20.56 -5.35
N ILE A 473 -0.26 21.67 -5.68
CA ILE A 473 -1.54 22.06 -5.08
C ILE A 473 -2.68 21.62 -5.99
N VAL A 474 -3.73 21.06 -5.38
CA VAL A 474 -5.00 20.80 -6.05
C VAL A 474 -6.03 21.77 -5.50
N LEU A 475 -6.41 22.75 -6.31
CA LEU A 475 -7.38 23.78 -5.91
C LEU A 475 -8.78 23.37 -6.36
N THR A 476 -9.73 23.35 -5.43
CA THR A 476 -11.10 22.91 -5.67
C THR A 476 -12.12 24.01 -5.41
N PHE A 477 -13.31 23.87 -6.01
CA PHE A 477 -14.42 24.80 -5.89
C PHE A 477 -14.09 26.22 -6.41
N VAL A 478 -13.43 26.34 -7.57
CA VAL A 478 -13.16 27.68 -8.12
C VAL A 478 -14.43 28.38 -8.65
N ASP A 479 -15.52 27.65 -8.87
CA ASP A 479 -16.85 28.21 -9.09
C ASP A 479 -17.33 29.09 -7.93
N TYR A 480 -16.85 28.87 -6.71
CA TYR A 480 -17.20 29.69 -5.54
C TYR A 480 -16.45 31.04 -5.53
N LEU A 481 -15.50 31.24 -6.45
CA LEU A 481 -14.91 32.56 -6.70
C LEU A 481 -15.67 33.32 -7.78
N ASP A 482 -16.10 32.63 -8.85
CA ASP A 482 -16.88 33.18 -9.95
C ASP A 482 -17.60 32.06 -10.72
N VAL A 483 -18.91 32.19 -10.93
CA VAL A 483 -19.77 31.24 -11.65
C VAL A 483 -19.27 30.94 -13.06
N LYS A 484 -18.57 31.87 -13.72
CA LYS A 484 -17.99 31.65 -15.06
C LYS A 484 -17.01 30.49 -15.09
N ASN A 485 -16.36 30.19 -13.96
CA ASN A 485 -15.39 29.10 -13.89
C ASN A 485 -16.03 27.72 -14.10
N THR A 486 -17.34 27.55 -13.85
CA THR A 486 -18.06 26.27 -14.01
C THR A 486 -17.91 25.65 -15.41
N GLN A 487 -17.75 26.50 -16.43
CA GLN A 487 -17.58 26.09 -17.83
C GLN A 487 -16.14 26.14 -18.34
N ALA A 488 -15.18 26.56 -17.50
CA ALA A 488 -13.78 26.55 -17.87
C ALA A 488 -13.28 25.11 -18.05
N ARG A 489 -12.51 24.89 -19.12
CA ARG A 489 -11.81 23.64 -19.45
C ARG A 489 -10.31 23.85 -19.64
N ARG A 490 -9.88 25.10 -19.75
CA ARG A 490 -8.48 25.51 -19.82
C ARG A 490 -8.21 26.66 -18.86
N PHE A 491 -6.95 26.81 -18.45
CA PHE A 491 -6.54 27.82 -17.48
C PHE A 491 -6.85 29.26 -17.92
N ASP A 492 -6.67 29.56 -19.22
CA ASP A 492 -6.96 30.86 -19.84
C ASP A 492 -8.44 31.24 -19.85
N GLN A 493 -9.34 30.30 -19.54
CA GLN A 493 -10.79 30.52 -19.51
C GLN A 493 -11.32 30.85 -18.12
N LEU A 494 -10.48 30.78 -17.09
CA LEU A 494 -10.86 31.15 -15.73
C LEU A 494 -11.05 32.66 -15.62
N ALA A 495 -11.88 33.09 -14.67
CA ALA A 495 -12.05 34.52 -14.38
C ALA A 495 -10.72 35.14 -13.91
N ASP A 496 -10.48 36.40 -14.26
CA ASP A 496 -9.22 37.11 -13.96
C ASP A 496 -8.85 37.06 -12.47
N ASP A 497 -9.83 37.26 -11.58
CA ASP A 497 -9.60 37.22 -10.13
C ASP A 497 -9.33 35.80 -9.61
N THR A 498 -9.82 34.77 -10.32
CA THR A 498 -9.47 33.37 -10.03
C THR A 498 -8.03 33.07 -10.42
N ILE A 499 -7.57 33.59 -11.55
CA ILE A 499 -6.16 33.47 -11.98
C ILE A 499 -5.24 34.15 -10.95
N LYS A 500 -5.56 35.38 -10.52
CA LYS A 500 -4.80 36.10 -9.47
C LYS A 500 -4.78 35.33 -8.15
N PHE A 501 -5.92 34.76 -7.74
CA PHE A 501 -6.00 33.93 -6.55
C PHE A 501 -5.10 32.69 -6.65
N ILE A 502 -5.08 32.02 -7.80
CA ILE A 502 -4.19 30.88 -8.06
C ILE A 502 -2.73 31.32 -7.97
N GLU A 503 -2.33 32.45 -8.56
CA GLU A 503 -0.96 32.95 -8.44
C GLU A 503 -0.56 33.21 -6.98
N GLU A 504 -1.47 33.72 -6.15
CA GLU A 504 -1.21 33.93 -4.73
C GLU A 504 -1.08 32.60 -3.98
N VAL A 505 -1.93 31.61 -4.28
CA VAL A 505 -1.79 30.24 -3.76
C VAL A 505 -0.44 29.65 -4.13
N GLU A 506 -0.01 29.79 -5.39
CA GLU A 506 1.29 29.28 -5.86
C GLU A 506 2.46 29.96 -5.13
N ARG A 507 2.40 31.29 -4.95
CA ARG A 507 3.41 32.05 -4.20
C ARG A 507 3.45 31.65 -2.72
N VAL A 508 2.31 31.48 -2.06
CA VAL A 508 2.26 31.11 -0.64
C VAL A 508 2.68 29.66 -0.42
N ALA A 509 2.32 28.75 -1.34
CA ALA A 509 2.71 27.34 -1.28
C ALA A 509 4.19 27.13 -1.62
N GLN A 510 4.75 27.99 -2.50
CA GLN A 510 6.00 27.72 -3.22
C GLN A 510 5.90 26.44 -4.06
N ALA A 511 4.71 26.18 -4.60
CA ALA A 511 4.38 25.01 -5.41
C ALA A 511 3.29 25.37 -6.44
N PRO A 512 3.30 24.78 -7.65
CA PRO A 512 2.29 25.05 -8.67
C PRO A 512 0.90 24.55 -8.25
N VAL A 513 -0.15 25.22 -8.75
CA VAL A 513 -1.52 24.67 -8.72
C VAL A 513 -1.71 23.80 -9.95
N SER A 514 -1.43 22.52 -9.80
CA SER A 514 -1.35 21.57 -10.91
C SER A 514 -2.71 21.02 -11.33
N LEU A 515 -3.69 20.96 -10.43
CA LEU A 515 -5.05 20.53 -10.73
C LEU A 515 -6.05 21.57 -10.21
N ILE A 516 -7.03 21.92 -11.04
CA ILE A 516 -8.06 22.92 -10.69
C ILE A 516 -9.42 22.32 -10.93
N ASN A 517 -10.20 22.09 -9.87
CA ASN A 517 -11.58 21.64 -10.00
C ASN A 517 -12.53 22.84 -10.16
N THR A 518 -13.22 22.88 -11.29
CA THR A 518 -14.06 23.99 -11.75
C THR A 518 -15.49 23.94 -11.26
N ARG A 519 -15.98 22.76 -10.87
CA ARG A 519 -17.24 22.54 -10.17
C ARG A 519 -17.30 21.13 -9.61
N PHE A 520 -18.14 20.91 -8.61
CA PHE A 520 -18.55 19.56 -8.22
C PHE A 520 -19.90 19.24 -8.86
N PRO A 521 -20.07 18.11 -9.57
CA PRO A 521 -21.36 17.72 -10.10
C PRO A 521 -22.41 17.53 -9.01
N GLN A 522 -23.54 18.24 -9.09
CA GLN A 522 -24.60 18.21 -8.08
C GLN A 522 -25.96 17.78 -8.65
N LYS A 523 -26.28 18.14 -9.89
CA LYS A 523 -27.58 17.90 -10.54
C LYS A 523 -27.47 16.92 -11.71
N ASP A 524 -28.59 16.38 -12.17
CA ASP A 524 -28.63 15.42 -13.29
C ASP A 524 -27.86 15.91 -14.53
N ALA A 525 -28.09 17.16 -14.96
CA ALA A 525 -27.38 17.78 -16.06
C ALA A 525 -25.85 17.89 -15.84
N ASP A 526 -25.40 17.95 -14.58
CA ASP A 526 -23.97 17.98 -14.28
C ASP A 526 -23.28 16.64 -14.52
N PHE A 527 -24.02 15.52 -14.41
CA PHE A 527 -23.48 14.18 -14.62
C PHE A 527 -23.36 13.82 -16.11
N GLU A 528 -23.95 14.62 -17.00
CA GLU A 528 -23.77 14.50 -18.45
C GLU A 528 -22.39 15.00 -18.91
N ASP A 529 -21.79 15.96 -18.20
CA ASP A 529 -20.42 16.44 -18.44
C ASP A 529 -19.58 16.35 -17.17
N LEU A 530 -18.79 15.29 -17.03
CA LEU A 530 -17.91 15.12 -15.85
C LEU A 530 -16.59 15.91 -15.96
N ARG A 531 -16.35 16.62 -17.06
CA ARG A 531 -15.11 17.41 -17.26
C ARG A 531 -15.13 18.65 -16.38
N SER A 532 -14.68 18.46 -15.16
CA SER A 532 -14.69 19.45 -14.08
C SER A 532 -13.31 19.70 -13.50
N ILE A 533 -12.25 19.18 -14.14
CA ILE A 533 -10.87 19.33 -13.71
C ILE A 533 -10.04 19.87 -14.87
N ILE A 534 -9.36 20.98 -14.65
CA ILE A 534 -8.30 21.48 -15.52
C ILE A 534 -6.99 20.87 -15.00
N ASP A 535 -6.35 20.07 -15.83
CA ASP A 535 -5.07 19.44 -15.53
C ASP A 535 -3.92 20.26 -16.14
N ARG A 536 -3.07 20.81 -15.28
CA ARG A 536 -1.87 21.59 -15.64
C ARG A 536 -0.58 20.83 -15.34
N ARG A 537 -0.65 19.54 -14.97
CA ARG A 537 0.53 18.74 -14.66
C ARG A 537 1.41 18.60 -15.89
N ASN A 538 2.72 18.58 -15.66
CA ASN A 538 3.75 18.26 -16.65
C ASN A 538 4.42 16.92 -16.36
N TRP A 539 3.77 16.06 -15.56
CA TRP A 539 4.28 14.79 -15.08
C TRP A 539 3.17 13.74 -15.15
N THR A 540 3.56 12.47 -15.22
CA THR A 540 2.65 11.32 -15.23
C THR A 540 2.86 10.45 -14.00
N ALA A 541 1.86 9.65 -13.62
CA ALA A 541 2.00 8.72 -12.50
C ALA A 541 3.09 7.64 -12.71
N ARG A 542 3.50 7.35 -13.95
CA ARG A 542 4.60 6.40 -14.21
C ARG A 542 5.95 6.99 -13.88
N SER A 543 6.78 6.24 -13.14
CA SER A 543 8.19 6.59 -12.96
C SER A 543 8.94 6.36 -14.27
N GLU A 544 9.94 7.17 -14.59
CA GLU A 544 10.72 7.11 -15.84
C GLU A 544 11.51 5.79 -16.04
N ARG A 545 11.36 4.77 -15.17
CA ARG A 545 12.01 3.45 -15.30
C ARG A 545 11.32 2.51 -16.31
N GLY A 546 10.83 3.08 -17.40
CA GLY A 546 10.32 2.36 -18.57
C GLY A 546 11.17 2.67 -19.80
N ALA A 547 12.48 2.44 -19.73
CA ALA A 547 13.42 2.45 -20.85
C ALA A 547 14.48 1.36 -20.64
#